data_AF-A0A0S8HB08-F1
#
_entry.id   AF-A0A0S8HB08-F1
#
_cell.length_a   1.000
_cell.length_b   1.000
_cell.length_c   1.000
_cell.angle_alpha   90.00
_cell.angle_beta   90.00
_cell.angle_gamma   90.00
#
_symmetry.space_group_name_H-M   'P 1'
#
loop_
_entity.id
_entity.type
_entity.pdbx_description
1 polymer ?
#
loop_
_entity_poly.entity_id
_entity_poly.type
_entity_poly.pdbx_seq_one_letter_code
_entity_poly.pdbx_strand_id
1 'polypeptide(L)'
;MRKIFILAKREYNAAVRTKGFIIGLVLAPVFMGGSLIVFAIFKDKVDLSEKRIAIIDHSRVMAEYLSEVVENRNKSEIYNQEKGVQIRPFYYIDIIEPDTTDPYQQRLDLSNKVRNKQLHAFVEIGPEVVHPGPDPEKSRI
;
A
#
# COMPACT_ATOMS: atom_id res chain seq x y z
N MET A 1 52.28 27.77 23.69
CA MET A 1 51.32 28.04 22.60
C MET A 1 51.73 27.44 21.24
N ARG A 2 52.84 27.84 20.61
CA ARG A 2 53.24 27.36 19.26
C ARG A 2 53.32 25.82 19.12
N LYS A 3 53.85 25.13 20.14
CA LYS A 3 53.96 23.65 20.15
C LYS A 3 52.57 22.95 20.11
N ILE A 4 51.57 23.55 20.76
CA ILE A 4 50.19 23.02 20.81
C ILE A 4 49.56 23.07 19.41
N PHE A 5 49.70 24.20 18.70
CA PHE A 5 49.18 24.34 17.34
C PHE A 5 49.86 23.40 16.34
N ILE A 6 51.17 23.15 16.49
CA ILE A 6 51.90 22.19 15.64
C ILE A 6 51.36 20.78 15.85
N LEU A 7 51.17 20.37 17.11
CA LEU A 7 50.61 19.06 17.46
C LEU A 7 49.18 18.93 16.92
N ALA A 8 48.33 19.93 17.16
CA ALA A 8 46.95 19.96 16.68
C ALA A 8 46.85 19.84 15.16
N LYS A 9 47.70 20.54 14.41
CA LYS A 9 47.74 20.45 12.94
C LYS A 9 48.12 19.05 12.44
N ARG A 10 49.06 18.38 13.12
CA ARG A 10 49.46 17.01 12.77
C ARG A 10 48.30 16.03 13.00
N GLU A 11 47.69 16.08 14.18
CA GLU A 11 46.56 15.20 14.53
C GLU A 11 45.35 15.43 13.62
N TYR A 12 45.02 16.69 13.34
CA TYR A 12 43.94 17.03 12.40
C TYR A 12 44.20 16.42 11.01
N ASN A 13 45.41 16.56 10.48
CA ASN A 13 45.73 15.98 9.17
C ASN A 13 45.68 14.45 9.19
N ALA A 14 46.12 13.80 10.26
CA ALA A 14 46.10 12.35 10.39
C ALA A 14 44.67 11.79 10.49
N ALA A 15 43.76 12.50 11.16
CA ALA A 15 42.39 12.05 11.34
C ALA A 15 41.44 12.50 10.21
N VAL A 16 41.46 13.79 9.86
CA VAL A 16 40.42 14.45 9.05
C VAL A 16 40.71 14.40 7.55
N ARG A 17 41.97 14.40 7.11
CA ARG A 17 42.32 14.31 5.69
C ARG A 17 42.31 12.89 5.13
N THR A 18 41.90 11.90 5.93
CA THR A 18 41.68 10.55 5.41
C THR A 18 40.47 10.53 4.50
N LYS A 19 40.52 9.75 3.42
CA LYS A 19 39.38 9.59 2.51
C LYS A 19 38.14 9.09 3.28
N GLY A 20 38.34 8.17 4.23
CA GLY A 20 37.26 7.62 5.06
C GLY A 20 36.56 8.68 5.90
N PHE A 21 37.30 9.57 6.56
CA PHE A 21 36.71 10.64 7.36
C PHE A 21 35.90 11.60 6.49
N ILE A 22 36.46 12.05 5.37
CA ILE A 22 35.77 12.98 4.45
C ILE A 22 34.51 12.34 3.86
N ILE A 23 34.60 11.07 3.44
CA ILE A 23 33.46 10.33 2.90
C ILE A 23 32.38 10.17 3.99
N GLY A 24 32.74 9.77 5.20
CA GLY A 24 31.79 9.63 6.31
C GLY A 24 31.12 10.95 6.71
N LEU A 25 31.90 12.03 6.74
CA LEU A 25 31.41 13.39 7.04
C LEU A 25 30.36 13.86 6.03
N VAL A 26 30.52 13.52 4.75
CA VAL A 26 29.56 13.89 3.69
C VAL A 26 28.40 12.90 3.63
N LEU A 27 28.65 11.60 3.76
CA LEU A 27 27.61 10.58 3.66
C LEU A 27 26.56 10.70 4.77
N ALA A 28 26.96 10.99 6.01
CA ALA A 28 26.02 11.11 7.13
C ALA A 28 24.89 12.13 6.87
N PRO A 29 25.16 13.41 6.54
CA PRO A 29 24.11 14.38 6.22
C PRO A 29 23.42 14.07 4.88
N VAL A 30 24.09 13.44 3.91
CA VAL A 30 23.44 13.03 2.66
C VAL A 30 22.40 11.94 2.91
N PHE A 31 22.67 10.95 3.77
CA PHE A 31 21.68 9.93 4.12
C PHE A 31 20.59 10.50 5.03
N MET A 32 20.95 11.27 6.06
CA MET A 32 19.99 11.88 6.98
C MET A 32 19.11 12.93 6.29
N GLY A 33 19.67 13.80 5.46
CA GLY A 33 18.95 14.85 4.74
C GLY A 33 18.34 14.38 3.42
N GLY A 34 19.04 13.53 2.66
CA GLY A 34 18.56 12.99 1.38
C GLY A 34 17.34 12.10 1.54
N SER A 35 17.21 11.37 2.64
CA SER A 35 16.01 10.58 2.94
C SER A 35 14.76 11.45 3.08
N LEU A 36 14.86 12.65 3.68
CA LEU A 36 13.75 13.60 3.77
C LEU A 36 13.29 14.08 2.40
N ILE A 37 14.23 14.32 1.48
CA ILE A 37 13.92 14.71 0.09
C ILE A 37 13.18 13.58 -0.63
N VAL A 38 13.65 12.35 -0.49
CA VAL A 38 12.97 11.18 -1.07
C VAL A 38 11.55 11.07 -0.53
N PHE A 39 11.35 11.15 0.79
CA PHE A 39 10.01 11.10 1.37
C PHE A 39 9.11 12.24 0.88
N ALA A 40 9.64 13.46 0.77
CA ALA A 40 8.87 14.60 0.26
C ALA A 40 8.41 14.39 -1.20
N ILE A 41 9.26 13.83 -2.06
CA ILE A 41 8.94 13.57 -3.46
C ILE A 41 7.91 12.43 -3.61
N PHE A 42 7.98 11.40 -2.76
CA PHE A 42 7.12 10.22 -2.88
C PHE A 42 5.81 10.30 -2.10
N LYS A 43 5.68 11.21 -1.13
CA LYS A 43 4.50 11.33 -0.25
C LYS A 43 3.17 11.41 -1.00
N ASP A 44 3.15 12.12 -2.13
CA ASP A 44 1.91 12.41 -2.86
C ASP A 44 1.71 11.51 -4.09
N LYS A 45 2.58 10.50 -4.28
CA LYS A 45 2.44 9.53 -5.37
C LYS A 45 1.48 8.42 -4.98
N VAL A 46 0.21 8.66 -5.20
CA VAL A 46 -0.85 7.66 -5.06
C VAL A 46 -0.99 6.88 -6.38
N ASP A 47 -1.14 5.56 -6.29
CA ASP A 47 -1.50 4.75 -7.45
C ASP A 47 -2.98 4.97 -7.82
N LEU A 48 -3.20 5.57 -8.99
CA LEU A 48 -4.53 5.92 -9.51
C LEU A 48 -5.11 4.85 -10.45
N SER A 49 -4.39 3.76 -10.69
CA SER A 49 -4.87 2.68 -11.55
C SER A 49 -6.18 2.09 -11.04
N GLU A 50 -7.04 1.71 -11.98
CA GLU A 50 -8.29 1.01 -11.70
C GLU A 50 -8.03 -0.27 -10.91
N LYS A 51 -8.88 -0.53 -9.92
CA LYS A 51 -8.76 -1.67 -9.03
C LYS A 51 -10.01 -2.53 -9.16
N ARG A 52 -9.87 -3.67 -9.84
CA ARG A 52 -10.93 -4.67 -10.00
C ARG A 52 -10.91 -5.66 -8.84
N ILE A 53 -12.02 -5.78 -8.14
CA ILE A 53 -12.16 -6.63 -6.95
C ILE A 53 -13.29 -7.62 -7.21
N ALA A 54 -12.99 -8.91 -7.10
CA ALA A 54 -14.02 -9.94 -7.13
C ALA A 54 -14.61 -10.15 -5.73
N ILE A 55 -15.93 -10.30 -5.62
CA ILE A 55 -16.61 -10.56 -4.35
C ILE A 55 -17.42 -11.84 -4.47
N ILE A 56 -17.14 -12.80 -3.59
CA ILE A 56 -17.96 -13.98 -3.36
C ILE A 56 -18.79 -13.69 -2.10
N ASP A 57 -20.10 -13.61 -2.23
CA ASP A 57 -20.99 -13.30 -1.10
C ASP A 57 -21.90 -14.49 -0.75
N HIS A 58 -21.56 -15.20 0.32
CA HIS A 58 -22.40 -16.28 0.85
C HIS A 58 -23.57 -15.77 1.70
N SER A 59 -23.53 -14.51 2.15
CA SER A 59 -24.62 -13.89 2.92
C SER A 59 -25.78 -13.43 2.04
N ARG A 60 -25.50 -13.15 0.75
CA ARG A 60 -26.43 -12.58 -0.25
C ARG A 60 -26.97 -11.18 0.07
N VAL A 61 -26.43 -10.53 1.10
CA VAL A 61 -26.86 -9.19 1.54
C VAL A 61 -25.77 -8.15 1.28
N MET A 62 -24.50 -8.56 1.34
CA MET A 62 -23.37 -7.63 1.30
C MET A 62 -23.00 -7.18 -0.11
N ALA A 63 -23.18 -8.04 -1.11
CA ALA A 63 -22.74 -7.75 -2.48
C ALA A 63 -23.38 -6.47 -3.07
N GLU A 64 -24.70 -6.35 -2.93
CA GLU A 64 -25.45 -5.18 -3.43
C GLU A 64 -25.07 -3.90 -2.68
N TYR A 65 -24.98 -3.98 -1.35
CA TYR A 65 -24.57 -2.86 -0.52
C TYR A 65 -23.15 -2.37 -0.86
N LEU A 66 -22.20 -3.29 -1.06
CA LEU A 66 -20.83 -2.94 -1.44
C LEU A 66 -20.76 -2.30 -2.83
N SER A 67 -21.59 -2.76 -3.78
CA SER A 67 -21.69 -2.14 -5.10
C SER A 67 -22.16 -0.69 -5.00
N GLU A 68 -23.20 -0.41 -4.21
CA GLU A 68 -23.71 0.95 -4.02
C GLU A 68 -22.67 1.86 -3.34
N VAL A 69 -22.01 1.36 -2.29
CA VAL A 69 -20.96 2.11 -1.59
C VAL A 69 -19.80 2.45 -2.53
N VAL A 70 -19.36 1.50 -3.36
CA VAL A 70 -18.30 1.75 -4.33
C VAL A 70 -18.72 2.75 -5.40
N GLU A 71 -19.96 2.67 -5.90
CA GLU A 71 -20.46 3.63 -6.87
C GLU A 71 -20.49 5.06 -6.29
N ASN A 72 -20.98 5.21 -5.06
CA ASN A 72 -21.01 6.49 -4.36
C ASN A 72 -19.61 7.05 -4.14
N ARG A 73 -18.66 6.23 -3.67
CA ARG A 73 -17.25 6.61 -3.50
C ARG A 73 -16.63 7.04 -4.83
N ASN A 74 -16.85 6.28 -5.89
CA ASN A 74 -16.32 6.58 -7.22
C ASN A 74 -16.86 7.90 -7.78
N LYS A 75 -18.05 8.34 -7.38
CA LYS A 75 -18.61 9.64 -7.81
C LYS A 75 -18.09 10.82 -6.98
N SER A 76 -17.97 10.66 -5.67
CA SER A 76 -17.75 11.80 -4.76
C SER A 76 -16.31 11.94 -4.25
N GLU A 77 -15.54 10.86 -4.19
CA GLU A 77 -14.28 10.82 -3.44
C GLU A 77 -13.01 10.66 -4.28
N ILE A 78 -13.13 10.35 -5.57
CA ILE A 78 -11.95 10.06 -6.41
C ILE A 78 -11.31 11.30 -7.02
N TYR A 79 -12.06 12.40 -7.12
CA TYR A 79 -11.59 13.66 -7.71
C TYR A 79 -11.41 14.74 -6.64
N ASN A 80 -10.34 15.52 -6.78
CA ASN A 80 -10.23 16.79 -6.08
C ASN A 80 -11.18 17.80 -6.73
N GLN A 81 -12.22 18.23 -6.01
CA GLN A 81 -13.27 19.10 -6.56
C GLN A 81 -12.76 20.48 -7.00
N GLU A 82 -11.67 20.98 -6.43
CA GLU A 82 -11.10 22.29 -6.79
C GLU A 82 -10.25 22.22 -8.06
N LYS A 83 -9.55 21.09 -8.28
CA LYS A 83 -8.59 20.92 -9.38
C LYS A 83 -9.10 20.05 -10.53
N GLY A 84 -10.19 19.31 -10.33
CA GLY A 84 -10.72 18.34 -11.30
C GLY A 84 -9.79 17.15 -11.55
N VAL A 85 -8.78 16.92 -10.69
CA VAL A 85 -7.78 15.86 -10.87
C VAL A 85 -8.12 14.65 -10.02
N GLN A 86 -7.93 13.45 -10.58
CA GLN A 86 -8.08 12.19 -9.86
C GLN A 86 -6.99 12.08 -8.78
N ILE A 87 -7.39 11.83 -7.54
CA ILE A 87 -6.51 11.72 -6.37
C ILE A 87 -6.58 10.34 -5.71
N ARG A 88 -7.53 9.48 -6.13
CA ARG A 88 -7.69 8.11 -5.62
C ARG A 88 -8.08 7.15 -6.73
N PRO A 89 -7.79 5.85 -6.61
CA PRO A 89 -8.14 4.87 -7.62
C PRO A 89 -9.65 4.64 -7.70
N PHE A 90 -10.11 4.31 -8.90
CA PHE A 90 -11.45 3.84 -9.18
C PHE A 90 -11.58 2.35 -8.82
N TYR A 91 -12.62 1.96 -8.09
CA TYR A 91 -12.91 0.56 -7.76
C TYR A 91 -13.99 -0.02 -8.67
N TYR A 92 -13.75 -1.21 -9.20
CA TYR A 92 -14.76 -2.01 -9.89
C TYR A 92 -15.01 -3.28 -9.09
N ILE A 93 -16.28 -3.58 -8.82
CA ILE A 93 -16.69 -4.81 -8.13
C ILE A 93 -17.28 -5.77 -9.15
N ASP A 94 -16.72 -6.98 -9.20
CA ASP A 94 -17.27 -8.11 -9.93
C ASP A 94 -17.89 -9.09 -8.91
N ILE A 95 -19.22 -9.15 -8.86
CA ILE A 95 -19.93 -10.10 -7.98
C ILE A 95 -19.90 -11.49 -8.64
N ILE A 96 -19.39 -12.47 -7.89
CA ILE A 96 -19.24 -13.85 -8.34
C ILE A 96 -20.09 -14.74 -7.44
N GLU A 97 -20.94 -15.56 -8.06
CA GLU A 97 -21.74 -16.55 -7.34
C GLU A 97 -20.84 -17.57 -6.63
N PRO A 98 -21.12 -17.92 -5.36
CA PRO A 98 -20.35 -18.93 -4.66
C PRO A 98 -20.45 -20.31 -5.33
N ASP A 99 -19.31 -20.93 -5.60
CA ASP A 99 -19.27 -22.31 -6.08
C ASP A 99 -19.47 -23.27 -4.90
N THR A 100 -20.63 -23.93 -4.84
CA THR A 100 -20.96 -24.90 -3.79
C THR A 100 -20.40 -26.30 -4.05
N THR A 101 -19.90 -26.56 -5.27
CA THR A 101 -19.35 -27.85 -5.68
C THR A 101 -17.86 -27.93 -5.39
N ASP A 102 -17.10 -26.89 -5.75
CA ASP A 102 -15.67 -26.80 -5.43
C ASP A 102 -15.22 -25.38 -5.00
N PRO A 103 -15.50 -24.99 -3.75
CA PRO A 103 -15.07 -23.70 -3.21
C PRO A 103 -13.54 -23.52 -3.16
N TYR A 104 -12.78 -24.62 -3.12
CA TYR A 104 -11.32 -24.55 -3.07
C TYR A 104 -10.74 -24.19 -4.43
N GLN A 105 -11.25 -24.82 -5.49
CA GLN A 105 -10.84 -24.50 -6.85
C GLN A 105 -11.23 -23.07 -7.24
N GLN A 106 -12.44 -22.61 -6.86
CA GLN A 106 -12.86 -21.23 -7.10
C GLN A 106 -11.88 -20.22 -6.47
N ARG A 107 -11.49 -20.43 -5.21
CA ARG A 107 -10.49 -19.58 -4.52
C ARG A 107 -9.13 -19.63 -5.19
N LEU A 108 -8.68 -20.81 -5.63
CA LEU A 108 -7.41 -20.96 -6.31
C LEU A 108 -7.38 -20.17 -7.63
N ASP A 109 -8.46 -20.23 -8.40
CA ASP A 109 -8.59 -19.51 -9.67
C ASP A 109 -8.58 -18.00 -9.48
N LEU A 110 -9.31 -17.50 -8.47
CA LEU A 110 -9.28 -16.07 -8.12
C LEU A 110 -7.91 -15.63 -7.61
N SER A 111 -7.24 -16.47 -6.81
CA SER A 111 -5.86 -16.23 -6.37
C SER A 111 -4.91 -16.13 -7.55
N ASN A 112 -5.05 -17.01 -8.56
CA ASN A 112 -4.25 -16.95 -9.78
C ASN A 112 -4.55 -15.70 -10.60
N LYS A 113 -5.80 -15.25 -10.70
CA LYS A 113 -6.15 -13.96 -11.35
C LYS A 113 -5.51 -12.76 -10.66
N VAL A 114 -5.42 -12.77 -9.32
CA VAL A 114 -4.70 -11.73 -8.56
C VAL A 114 -3.20 -11.77 -8.85
N ARG A 115 -2.58 -12.96 -8.82
CA ARG A 115 -1.15 -13.15 -9.15
C ARG A 115 -0.83 -12.67 -10.57
N ASN A 116 -1.74 -12.92 -11.50
CA ASN A 116 -1.63 -12.51 -12.90
C ASN A 116 -2.04 -11.05 -13.16
N LYS A 117 -2.34 -10.27 -12.10
CA LYS A 117 -2.76 -8.86 -12.17
C LYS A 117 -4.04 -8.60 -12.98
N GLN A 118 -4.87 -9.63 -13.18
CA GLN A 118 -6.19 -9.50 -13.80
C GLN A 118 -7.21 -8.96 -12.80
N LEU A 119 -7.02 -9.30 -11.52
CA LEU A 119 -7.74 -8.73 -10.38
C LEU A 119 -6.74 -8.03 -9.46
N HIS A 120 -7.19 -6.98 -8.80
CA HIS A 120 -6.44 -6.37 -7.70
C HIS A 120 -6.51 -7.25 -6.44
N ALA A 121 -7.70 -7.75 -6.14
CA ALA A 121 -7.99 -8.62 -5.01
C ALA A 121 -9.27 -9.43 -5.26
N PHE A 122 -9.53 -10.41 -4.40
CA PHE A 122 -10.86 -10.97 -4.21
C PHE A 122 -11.18 -11.04 -2.72
N VAL A 123 -12.46 -10.99 -2.38
CA VAL A 123 -12.98 -11.08 -1.01
C VAL A 123 -14.05 -12.17 -0.98
N GLU A 124 -14.03 -13.00 0.06
CA GLU A 124 -15.05 -14.02 0.29
C GLU A 124 -15.76 -13.71 1.60
N ILE A 125 -17.06 -13.51 1.54
CA ILE A 125 -17.89 -13.09 2.66
C ILE A 125 -18.68 -14.29 3.15
N GLY A 126 -18.46 -14.68 4.41
CA GLY A 126 -19.17 -15.80 5.02
C GLY A 126 -20.68 -15.55 5.21
N PRO A 127 -21.50 -16.61 5.26
CA PRO A 127 -22.96 -16.50 5.33
C PRO A 127 -23.47 -15.86 6.64
N GLU A 128 -22.68 -15.92 7.71
CA GLU A 128 -23.04 -15.43 9.05
C GLU A 128 -22.31 -14.11 9.39
N VAL A 129 -21.72 -13.42 8.41
CA VAL A 129 -20.93 -12.20 8.64
C VAL A 129 -21.70 -11.08 9.36
N VAL A 130 -23.01 -10.98 9.11
CA VAL A 130 -23.88 -9.94 9.71
C VAL A 130 -24.33 -10.33 11.12
N HIS A 131 -24.56 -11.63 11.33
CA HIS A 131 -25.02 -12.19 12.59
C HIS A 131 -24.15 -13.39 12.97
N PRO A 132 -22.97 -13.14 13.57
CA PRO A 132 -21.99 -14.19 13.83
C PRO A 132 -22.55 -15.27 14.75
N GLY A 133 -22.51 -16.52 14.29
CA GLY A 133 -22.88 -17.69 15.07
C GLY A 133 -21.72 -18.26 15.90
N PRO A 134 -21.90 -19.45 16.49
CA PRO A 134 -20.86 -20.13 17.26
C PRO A 134 -19.70 -20.66 16.40
N ASP A 135 -19.88 -20.75 15.07
CA ASP A 135 -18.85 -21.16 14.12
C ASP A 135 -18.14 -19.92 13.55
N PRO A 136 -16.88 -19.65 13.95
CA PRO A 136 -16.16 -18.48 13.47
C PRO A 136 -15.94 -18.48 11.96
N GLU A 137 -15.78 -19.65 11.33
CA GLU A 137 -15.44 -19.73 9.90
C GLU A 137 -16.55 -19.18 9.02
N LYS A 138 -17.82 -19.37 9.41
CA LYS A 138 -18.98 -18.83 8.67
C LYS A 138 -19.13 -17.31 8.79
N SER A 139 -18.41 -16.69 9.72
CA SER A 139 -18.50 -15.26 10.00
C SER A 139 -17.29 -14.47 9.46
N ARG A 140 -16.40 -15.12 8.69
CA ARG A 140 -15.16 -14.51 8.19
C ARG A 140 -15.37 -13.67 6.93
N ILE A 141 -14.40 -12.78 6.72
CA ILE A 141 -14.15 -11.99 5.50
C ILE A 141 -12.70 -12.26 5.08
#